data_AF-A0A953IKP0-F1
#
_entry.id   AF-A0A953IKP0-F1
#
_cell.length_a   1.000
_cell.length_b   1.000
_cell.length_c   1.000
_cell.angle_alpha   90.00
_cell.angle_beta   90.00
_cell.angle_gamma   90.00
#
_symmetry.space_group_name_H-M   'P 1'
#
loop_
_entity.id
_entity.type
_entity.pdbx_description
1 polymer ?
#
loop_
_entity_poly.entity_id
_entity_poly.type
_entity_poly.pdbx_seq_one_letter_code
_entity_poly.pdbx_strand_id
1 'polypeptide(L)'
;MRLLVTRPLAEAERTAAQLQRRGHSALIAPVLTIAPVADAAFDPTSFNAIIMTSGNAVRALTAHPALSRSLKRPLLAVGGQTAQAARDAGFSDVVSADGDAADLLALVRARWAAGARLLYLAGSDRSR
;
A
#
# COMPACT_ATOMS: atom_id res chain seq x y z
N MET A 1 -4.98 14.67 25.47
CA MET A 1 -4.00 13.62 25.85
C MET A 1 -2.67 13.91 25.17
N ARG A 2 -1.54 13.45 25.74
CA ARG A 2 -0.24 13.41 25.04
C ARG A 2 -0.03 11.99 24.53
N LEU A 3 0.21 11.84 23.22
CA LEU A 3 0.29 10.56 22.53
C LEU A 3 1.68 10.40 21.91
N LEU A 4 2.28 9.22 22.06
CA LEU A 4 3.54 8.85 21.41
C LEU A 4 3.23 8.21 20.04
N VAL A 5 3.87 8.68 18.98
CA VAL A 5 3.70 8.17 17.62
C VAL A 5 5.00 7.54 17.14
N THR A 6 5.02 6.21 17.01
CA THR A 6 6.22 5.41 16.73
C THR A 6 6.36 4.93 15.28
N ARG A 7 5.46 5.38 14.40
CA ARG A 7 5.43 5.02 12.97
C ARG A 7 6.66 5.56 12.22
N PRO A 8 6.95 5.08 10.99
CA PRO A 8 7.91 5.75 10.10
C PRO A 8 7.60 7.23 9.96
N LEU A 9 8.64 8.07 9.87
CA LEU A 9 8.53 9.53 10.02
C LEU A 9 7.39 10.15 9.18
N ALA A 10 7.34 9.89 7.88
CA ALA A 10 6.32 10.45 6.99
C ALA A 10 4.88 10.04 7.37
N GLU A 11 4.68 8.85 7.95
CA GLU A 11 3.38 8.42 8.46
C GLU A 11 3.10 8.99 9.85
N ALA A 12 4.14 9.13 10.67
CA ALA A 12 4.06 9.73 11.99
C ALA A 12 3.63 11.19 11.92
N GLU A 13 4.17 11.98 10.98
CA GLU A 13 3.78 13.37 10.73
C GLU A 13 2.31 13.49 10.33
N ARG A 14 1.85 12.66 9.38
CA ARG A 14 0.43 12.62 8.98
C ARG A 14 -0.48 12.25 10.14
N THR A 15 -0.06 11.29 10.96
CA THR A 15 -0.81 10.86 12.16
C THR A 15 -0.83 11.97 13.20
N ALA A 16 0.30 12.60 13.49
CA ALA A 16 0.42 13.70 14.43
C ALA A 16 -0.46 14.89 14.04
N ALA A 17 -0.48 15.27 12.76
CA ALA A 17 -1.35 16.33 12.25
C ALA A 17 -2.84 16.00 12.45
N GLN A 18 -3.25 14.74 12.22
CA GLN A 18 -4.63 14.31 12.48
C GLN A 18 -4.97 14.34 13.98
N LEU A 19 -4.05 13.93 14.85
CA LEU A 19 -4.23 13.97 16.30
C LEU A 19 -4.33 15.40 16.83
N GLN A 20 -3.48 16.31 16.33
CA GLN A 20 -3.52 17.73 16.66
C GLN A 20 -4.84 18.39 16.26
N ARG A 21 -5.35 18.09 15.05
CA ARG A 21 -6.68 18.55 14.63
C ARG A 21 -7.82 18.07 15.52
N ARG A 22 -7.62 16.99 16.27
CA ARG A 22 -8.58 16.44 17.24
C ARG A 22 -8.32 16.91 18.68
N GLY A 23 -7.44 17.90 18.88
CA GLY A 23 -7.14 18.45 20.20
C GLY A 23 -6.18 17.62 21.05
N HIS A 24 -5.37 16.76 20.43
CA HIS A 24 -4.34 15.99 21.12
C HIS A 24 -2.93 16.54 20.86
N SER A 25 -2.03 16.35 21.82
CA SER A 25 -0.59 16.56 21.57
C SER A 25 0.02 15.25 21.08
N ALA A 26 0.84 15.31 20.04
CA ALA A 26 1.54 14.15 19.50
C ALA A 26 3.06 14.36 19.60
N LEU A 27 3.75 13.40 20.21
CA LEU A 27 5.22 13.31 20.22
C LEU A 27 5.63 12.28 19.18
N ILE A 28 6.37 12.73 18.16
CA ILE A 28 6.88 11.87 17.09
C ILE A 28 8.18 11.22 17.56
N ALA A 29 8.22 9.89 17.60
CA ALA A 29 9.40 9.10 17.98
C ALA A 29 9.50 7.85 17.08
N PRO A 30 9.92 8.01 15.80
CA PRO A 30 9.92 6.91 14.84
C PRO A 30 10.83 5.77 15.30
N VAL A 31 10.33 4.53 15.28
CA VAL A 31 11.13 3.33 15.62
C VAL A 31 11.35 2.40 14.42
N LEU A 32 10.92 2.84 13.23
CA LEU A 32 11.00 2.09 11.98
C LEU A 32 11.40 3.03 10.82
N THR A 33 12.19 2.50 9.90
CA THR A 33 12.55 3.16 8.64
C THR A 33 12.05 2.33 7.47
N ILE A 34 11.47 2.98 6.46
CA ILE A 34 11.07 2.32 5.20
C ILE A 34 12.19 2.50 4.19
N ALA A 35 12.82 1.41 3.80
CA ALA A 35 13.87 1.38 2.77
C ALA A 35 13.37 0.62 1.53
N PRO A 36 13.75 1.07 0.32
CA PRO A 36 13.49 0.31 -0.90
C PRO A 36 14.30 -0.99 -0.92
N VAL A 37 13.73 -2.03 -1.55
CA VAL A 37 14.45 -3.26 -1.88
C VAL A 37 15.00 -3.10 -3.29
N ALA A 38 16.31 -2.88 -3.41
CA ALA A 38 16.95 -2.46 -4.67
C ALA A 38 16.77 -3.47 -5.82
N ASP A 39 16.78 -4.77 -5.50
CA ASP A 39 16.80 -5.84 -6.50
C ASP A 39 15.45 -6.53 -6.68
N ALA A 40 14.35 -5.87 -6.31
CA ALA A 40 12.99 -6.41 -6.43
C ALA A 40 12.52 -6.42 -7.89
N ALA A 41 13.03 -7.35 -8.69
CA ALA A 41 12.67 -7.51 -10.10
C ALA A 41 11.39 -8.34 -10.27
N PHE A 42 10.51 -7.89 -11.16
CA PHE A 42 9.34 -8.65 -11.61
C PHE A 42 8.98 -8.23 -13.04
N ASP A 43 8.31 -9.12 -13.76
CA ASP A 43 7.74 -8.80 -15.06
C ASP A 43 6.26 -8.41 -14.91
N PRO A 44 5.88 -7.14 -15.18
CA PRO A 44 4.50 -6.68 -15.14
C PRO A 44 3.55 -7.39 -16.08
N THR A 45 4.05 -8.19 -17.03
CA THR A 45 3.21 -8.94 -17.97
C THR A 45 2.81 -10.33 -17.50
N SER A 46 3.46 -10.83 -16.45
CA SER A 46 3.29 -12.20 -15.95
C SER A 46 2.09 -12.42 -15.00
N PHE A 47 1.31 -11.37 -14.74
CA PHE A 47 0.19 -11.40 -13.78
C PHE A 47 -1.03 -10.62 -14.27
N ASN A 48 -2.20 -11.00 -13.73
CA ASN A 48 -3.50 -10.44 -14.06
C ASN A 48 -3.77 -9.14 -13.31
N ALA A 49 -3.29 -8.99 -12.07
CA ALA A 49 -3.48 -7.80 -11.24
C ALA A 49 -2.40 -7.66 -10.16
N ILE A 50 -2.37 -6.48 -9.54
CA ILE A 50 -1.45 -6.11 -8.45
C ILE A 50 -2.26 -5.97 -7.16
N ILE A 51 -1.72 -6.48 -6.06
CA ILE A 51 -2.23 -6.26 -4.71
C ILE A 51 -1.26 -5.36 -3.96
N MET A 52 -1.79 -4.34 -3.27
CA MET A 52 -1.03 -3.51 -2.34
C MET A 52 -1.81 -3.31 -1.04
N THR A 53 -1.23 -3.70 0.08
CA THR A 53 -1.88 -3.54 1.40
C THR A 53 -1.41 -2.30 2.17
N SER A 54 -0.45 -1.55 1.61
CA SER A 54 0.15 -0.38 2.25
C SER A 54 0.52 0.69 1.23
N GLY A 55 0.33 1.96 1.59
CA GLY A 55 0.85 3.09 0.82
C GLY A 55 2.37 3.08 0.66
N ASN A 56 3.11 2.34 1.50
CA ASN A 56 4.55 2.15 1.31
C ASN A 56 4.87 1.30 0.08
N ALA A 57 4.01 0.33 -0.28
CA ALA A 57 4.17 -0.45 -1.51
C ALA A 57 3.93 0.44 -2.75
N VAL A 58 2.95 1.35 -2.68
CA VAL A 58 2.71 2.35 -3.73
C VAL A 58 3.94 3.23 -3.92
N ARG A 59 4.46 3.82 -2.83
CA ARG A 59 5.66 4.67 -2.85
C ARG A 59 6.87 3.94 -3.44
N ALA A 60 7.07 2.67 -3.07
CA ALA A 60 8.15 1.87 -3.60
C ALA A 60 7.99 1.64 -5.12
N LEU A 61 6.77 1.34 -5.59
CA LEU A 61 6.50 1.16 -7.01
C LEU A 61 6.66 2.46 -7.81
N THR A 62 6.30 3.62 -7.24
CA THR A 62 6.46 4.92 -7.91
C THR A 62 7.94 5.22 -8.22
N ALA A 63 8.86 4.77 -7.39
CA ALA A 63 10.30 4.89 -7.62
C ALA A 63 10.89 3.74 -8.46
N HIS A 64 10.08 2.74 -8.85
CA HIS A 64 10.55 1.53 -9.50
C HIS A 64 10.46 1.63 -11.04
N PRO A 65 11.45 1.12 -11.81
CA PRO A 65 11.43 1.17 -13.28
C PRO A 65 10.23 0.47 -13.93
N ALA A 66 9.56 -0.43 -13.20
CA ALA A 66 8.38 -1.12 -13.69
C ALA A 66 7.07 -0.33 -13.59
N LEU A 67 7.07 0.90 -13.03
CA LEU A 67 5.86 1.70 -12.79
C LEU A 67 4.98 1.79 -14.05
N SER A 68 5.50 2.32 -15.15
CA SER A 68 4.72 2.60 -16.37
C SER A 68 4.07 1.35 -16.96
N ARG A 69 4.74 0.19 -16.83
CA ARG A 69 4.18 -1.11 -17.27
C ARG A 69 3.14 -1.64 -16.28
N SER A 70 3.31 -1.36 -14.99
CA SER A 70 2.41 -1.76 -13.92
C SER A 70 1.08 -0.98 -13.94
N LEU A 71 1.08 0.29 -14.38
CA LEU A 71 -0.13 1.13 -14.49
C LEU A 71 -1.22 0.53 -15.41
N LYS A 72 -0.85 -0.40 -16.29
CA LYS A 72 -1.78 -1.11 -17.20
C LYS A 72 -2.52 -2.27 -16.51
N ARG A 73 -2.20 -2.57 -15.25
CA ARG A 73 -2.76 -3.69 -14.49
C ARG A 73 -3.78 -3.17 -13.49
N PRO A 74 -4.91 -3.88 -13.30
CA PRO A 74 -5.80 -3.62 -12.18
C PRO A 74 -5.04 -3.69 -10.85
N LEU A 75 -5.35 -2.77 -9.94
CA LEU A 75 -4.79 -2.74 -8.60
C LEU A 75 -5.89 -2.94 -7.56
N LEU A 76 -5.66 -3.88 -6.65
CA LEU A 76 -6.47 -4.10 -5.47
C LEU A 76 -5.74 -3.61 -4.23
N ALA A 77 -6.42 -2.79 -3.45
CA ALA A 77 -5.94 -2.29 -2.18
C ALA A 77 -6.79 -2.82 -1.03
N VAL A 78 -6.21 -3.01 0.15
CA VAL A 78 -6.98 -3.35 1.36
C VAL A 78 -7.80 -2.14 1.82
N GLY A 79 -7.15 -0.98 1.98
CA GLY A 79 -7.78 0.22 2.52
C GLY A 79 -7.81 1.40 1.56
N GLY A 80 -8.79 2.30 1.76
CA GLY A 80 -9.02 3.46 0.91
C GLY A 80 -7.82 4.41 0.78
N GLN A 81 -7.00 4.57 1.83
CA GLN A 81 -5.78 5.39 1.75
C GLN A 81 -4.75 4.82 0.76
N THR A 82 -4.60 3.50 0.72
CA THR A 82 -3.70 2.84 -0.25
C THR A 82 -4.26 2.93 -1.65
N ALA A 83 -5.58 2.74 -1.82
CA ALA A 83 -6.26 2.92 -3.09
C ALA A 83 -6.08 4.35 -3.64
N GLN A 84 -6.23 5.37 -2.79
CA GLN A 84 -6.03 6.75 -3.20
C GLN A 84 -4.59 7.02 -3.63
N ALA A 85 -3.60 6.57 -2.84
CA ALA A 85 -2.20 6.72 -3.21
C ALA A 85 -1.88 6.05 -4.57
N ALA A 86 -2.48 4.89 -4.86
CA ALA A 86 -2.32 4.22 -6.15
C ALA A 86 -2.91 5.04 -7.31
N ARG A 87 -4.08 5.66 -7.12
CA ARG A 87 -4.66 6.58 -8.12
C ARG A 87 -3.77 7.80 -8.34
N ASP A 88 -3.26 8.39 -7.26
CA ASP A 88 -2.33 9.53 -7.33
C ASP A 88 -1.01 9.16 -8.05
N ALA A 89 -0.61 7.88 -7.98
CA ALA A 89 0.53 7.33 -8.73
C ALA A 89 0.22 7.02 -10.21
N GLY A 90 -1.01 7.21 -10.67
CA GLY A 90 -1.43 7.07 -12.07
C GLY A 90 -2.16 5.78 -12.43
N PHE A 91 -2.55 4.94 -11.47
CA PHE A 91 -3.38 3.77 -11.77
C PHE A 91 -4.82 4.19 -12.10
N SER A 92 -5.36 3.66 -13.19
CA SER A 92 -6.72 3.96 -13.66
C SER A 92 -7.77 2.95 -13.17
N ASP A 93 -7.41 1.66 -13.00
CA ASP A 93 -8.28 0.62 -12.44
C ASP A 93 -7.82 0.27 -11.02
N VAL A 94 -8.43 0.92 -10.03
CA VAL A 94 -8.12 0.73 -8.60
C VAL A 94 -9.37 0.42 -7.80
N VAL A 95 -9.38 -0.75 -7.16
CA VAL A 95 -10.45 -1.19 -6.26
C VAL A 95 -9.92 -1.32 -4.83
N SER A 96 -10.63 -0.73 -3.87
CA SER A 96 -10.38 -0.94 -2.44
C SER A 96 -11.32 -2.04 -1.94
N ALA A 97 -10.80 -3.00 -1.18
CA ALA A 97 -11.62 -3.91 -0.40
C ALA A 97 -12.36 -3.17 0.73
N ASP A 98 -11.79 -2.06 1.20
CA ASP A 98 -12.32 -1.21 2.28
C ASP A 98 -12.57 -1.98 3.58
N GLY A 99 -11.64 -2.86 3.91
CA GLY A 99 -11.76 -3.74 5.06
C GLY A 99 -10.41 -4.37 5.38
N ASP A 100 -10.37 -5.69 5.47
CA ASP A 100 -9.18 -6.44 5.83
C ASP A 100 -8.72 -7.42 4.74
N ALA A 101 -7.87 -8.38 5.13
CA ALA A 101 -7.36 -9.40 4.22
C ALA A 101 -8.47 -10.33 3.71
N ALA A 102 -9.46 -10.70 4.54
CA ALA A 102 -10.57 -11.54 4.12
C ALA A 102 -11.44 -10.84 3.06
N ASP A 103 -11.72 -9.55 3.24
CA ASP A 103 -12.45 -8.74 2.26
C ASP A 103 -11.69 -8.65 0.94
N LEU A 104 -10.38 -8.46 1.00
CA LEU A 104 -9.52 -8.46 -0.18
C LEU A 104 -9.55 -9.83 -0.90
N LEU A 105 -9.52 -10.94 -0.15
CA LEU A 105 -9.63 -12.28 -0.74
C LEU A 105 -11.00 -12.50 -1.41
N ALA A 106 -12.09 -12.04 -0.79
CA ALA A 106 -13.43 -12.11 -1.38
C ALA A 106 -13.48 -11.32 -2.69
N LEU A 107 -12.92 -10.10 -2.72
CA LEU A 107 -12.82 -9.27 -3.91
C LEU A 107 -12.02 -9.94 -5.03
N VAL A 108 -10.90 -10.57 -4.70
CA VAL A 108 -10.09 -11.36 -5.65
C VAL A 108 -10.92 -12.49 -6.26
N ARG A 109 -11.62 -13.27 -5.43
CA ARG A 109 -12.43 -14.42 -5.87
C ARG A 109 -13.62 -14.01 -6.73
N ALA A 110 -14.18 -12.83 -6.49
CA ALA A 110 -15.28 -12.29 -7.30
C ALA A 110 -14.82 -11.85 -8.70
N ARG A 111 -13.56 -11.42 -8.84
CA ARG A 111 -13.04 -10.81 -10.08
C ARG A 111 -12.26 -11.77 -10.97
N TRP A 112 -11.68 -12.84 -10.41
CA TRP A 112 -10.93 -13.83 -11.18
C TRP A 112 -11.27 -15.27 -10.82
N ALA A 113 -11.31 -16.13 -11.84
CA ALA A 113 -11.41 -17.58 -11.67
C ALA A 113 -10.09 -18.16 -11.10
N ALA A 114 -10.18 -19.42 -10.66
CA ALA A 114 -9.00 -20.17 -10.23
C ALA A 114 -7.92 -20.21 -11.32
N GLY A 115 -6.65 -20.05 -10.93
CA GLY A 115 -5.50 -20.04 -11.85
C GLY A 115 -5.00 -18.65 -12.25
N ALA A 116 -5.72 -17.57 -11.91
CA ALA A 116 -5.20 -16.21 -12.08
C ALA A 116 -3.94 -15.97 -11.23
N ARG A 117 -2.97 -15.28 -11.81
CA ARG A 117 -1.70 -14.91 -11.15
C ARG A 117 -1.80 -13.47 -10.67
N LEU A 118 -1.50 -13.24 -9.40
CA LEU A 118 -1.53 -11.92 -8.79
C LEU A 118 -0.15 -11.58 -8.25
N LEU A 119 0.30 -10.35 -8.46
CA LEU A 119 1.52 -9.83 -7.84
C LEU A 119 1.16 -9.12 -6.54
N TYR A 120 1.67 -9.62 -5.41
CA TYR A 120 1.54 -8.94 -4.13
C TYR A 120 2.80 -8.14 -3.80
N LEU A 121 2.68 -6.80 -3.79
CA LEU A 121 3.76 -5.90 -3.42
C LEU A 121 3.65 -5.52 -1.94
N ALA A 122 4.69 -5.87 -1.17
CA ALA A 122 4.73 -5.70 0.28
C ALA A 122 6.18 -5.49 0.78
N GLY A 123 6.31 -5.09 2.04
CA GLY A 123 7.60 -5.12 2.74
C GLY A 123 8.10 -6.55 2.94
N SER A 124 9.42 -6.70 3.06
CA SER A 124 10.07 -7.97 3.39
C SER A 124 9.69 -8.47 4.78
N ASP A 125 9.66 -7.56 5.77
CA ASP A 125 9.21 -7.84 7.13
C ASP A 125 7.69 -7.67 7.24
N ARG A 126 7.03 -8.75 7.64
CA ARG A 126 5.57 -8.84 7.78
C ARG A 126 5.25 -9.42 9.15
N SER A 127 4.31 -8.81 9.86
CA SER A 127 3.66 -9.47 10.99
C SER A 127 2.98 -10.75 10.48
N ARG A 128 3.17 -11.86 11.19
CA ARG A 128 2.52 -13.14 10.89
C ARG A 128 1.03 -13.09 11.19
#